data_AF-A0AAD3S0X5-F1
#
_entry.id   AF-A0AAD3S0X5-F1
#
_cell.length_a   1.000
_cell.length_b   1.000
_cell.length_c   1.000
_cell.angle_alpha   90.00
_cell.angle_beta   90.00
_cell.angle_gamma   90.00
#
_symmetry.space_group_name_H-M   'P 1'
#
loop_
_entity.id
_entity.type
_entity.pdbx_description
1 polymer ?
#
loop_
_entity_poly.entity_id
_entity_poly.type
_entity_poly.pdbx_seq_one_letter_code
_entity_poly.pdbx_strand_id
1 'polypeptide(L)'
;MLGAERKKWLFLLFCALFVSLLLFFSAISGLSASYAFSSSNNKLADIPSRGSSHPPSFAYYISGGGGDKERIFRLLLAVYHPRNRYLLHIAMDASTADKDWLAGAVSSVSAIKAFANVDLIGKPGWLTYMGATNIAATLKAASILLKVDGGWDWFITLSASDYPLMTQDDLFHVFSSVRRDLNFIDHTSDIGWKEHQRIQPIVVDPSIYLARRSQIFTATQKRPTPDAFKIFTGSSWVILSRPFLEFCIFGWDNLPRILLMYFNNIILPQESYFQTVICNSPEFRNKTVNNDLRYMIWDSPPKMEPHFLNVSDFDQMVRSGAAFARQFEKDDSVLAMVDEKILKRRHNQVAPGAWCTGQESWLTGRCSQWGDVNTIEPGPQAKILAESMENLLDDWNSQSSQCK
;
A
#
# COMPACT_ATOMS: atom_id res chain seq x y z
N MET A 1 28.69 40.42 55.69
CA MET A 1 27.84 39.22 55.91
C MET A 1 26.42 39.30 55.30
N LEU A 2 25.93 40.44 54.79
CA LEU A 2 24.56 40.54 54.21
C LEU A 2 24.37 39.98 52.78
N GLY A 3 25.44 39.74 52.02
CA GLY A 3 25.34 39.28 50.62
C GLY A 3 25.04 37.77 50.45
N ALA A 4 25.37 36.95 51.45
CA ALA A 4 25.16 35.50 51.39
C ALA A 4 23.70 35.11 51.70
N GLU A 5 23.07 35.81 52.64
CA GLU A 5 21.65 35.67 52.99
C GLU A 5 20.75 35.99 51.79
N ARG A 6 21.01 37.10 51.08
CA ARG A 6 20.21 37.53 49.92
C ARG A 6 20.23 36.52 48.76
N LYS A 7 21.36 35.84 48.54
CA LYS A 7 21.49 34.79 47.50
C LYS A 7 20.68 33.53 47.85
N LYS A 8 20.61 33.15 49.13
CA LYS A 8 19.79 32.02 49.59
C LYS A 8 18.30 32.28 49.37
N TRP A 9 17.83 33.49 49.67
CA TRP A 9 16.43 33.87 49.45
C TRP A 9 16.05 33.89 47.96
N LEU A 10 16.94 34.37 47.09
CA LEU A 10 16.71 34.35 45.63
C LEU A 10 16.66 32.91 45.08
N PHE A 11 17.50 32.01 45.58
CA PHE A 11 17.49 30.60 45.18
C PHE A 11 16.18 29.90 45.61
N LEU A 12 15.71 30.14 46.83
CA LEU A 12 14.43 29.59 47.31
C LEU A 12 13.23 30.09 46.49
N LEU A 13 13.22 31.37 46.12
CA LEU A 13 12.19 31.96 45.25
C LEU A 13 12.18 31.33 43.85
N PHE A 14 13.36 31.08 43.29
CA PHE A 14 13.49 30.40 41.99
C PHE A 14 13.01 28.94 42.05
N CYS A 15 13.38 28.20 43.09
CA CYS A 15 12.89 26.84 43.30
C CYS A 15 11.36 26.79 43.47
N ALA A 16 10.77 27.73 44.21
CA ALA A 16 9.33 27.80 44.39
C ALA A 16 8.58 28.10 43.08
N LEU A 17 9.11 29.04 42.28
CA LEU A 17 8.58 29.35 40.94
C LEU A 17 8.68 28.15 40.00
N PHE A 18 9.81 27.43 40.01
CA PHE A 18 10.02 26.25 39.18
C PHE A 18 9.06 25.12 39.54
N VAL A 19 8.86 24.85 40.83
CA VAL A 19 7.90 23.83 41.31
C VAL A 19 6.46 24.23 40.98
N SER A 20 6.11 25.51 41.15
CA SER A 20 4.78 26.02 40.78
C SER A 20 4.51 25.87 39.28
N LEU A 21 5.52 26.16 38.44
CA LEU A 21 5.44 26.00 36.99
C LEU A 21 5.28 24.52 36.59
N LEU A 22 6.00 23.61 37.24
CA LEU A 22 5.85 22.16 37.04
C LEU A 22 4.47 21.66 37.44
N LEU A 23 3.92 22.14 38.56
CA LEU A 23 2.57 21.79 39.00
C LEU A 23 1.49 22.37 38.07
N PHE A 24 1.72 23.56 37.50
CA PHE A 24 0.82 24.15 36.51
C PHE A 24 0.81 23.34 35.21
N PHE A 25 1.99 22.95 34.70
CA PHE A 25 2.08 22.08 33.53
C PHE A 25 1.52 20.67 33.77
N SER A 26 1.68 20.11 34.98
CA SER A 26 1.08 18.81 35.33
C SER A 26 -0.45 18.90 35.46
N ALA A 27 -0.98 20.01 35.96
CA ALA A 27 -2.42 20.26 36.01
C ALA A 27 -3.01 20.40 34.59
N ILE A 28 -2.37 21.15 33.69
CA ILE A 28 -2.82 21.30 32.29
C ILE A 28 -2.81 19.96 31.55
N SER A 29 -1.76 19.16 31.75
CA SER A 29 -1.68 17.82 31.15
C SER A 29 -2.70 16.85 31.75
N GLY A 30 -2.98 16.93 33.06
CA GLY A 30 -4.04 16.16 33.72
C GLY A 30 -5.46 16.54 33.24
N LEU A 31 -5.73 17.84 33.06
CA LEU A 31 -7.00 18.33 32.49
C LEU A 31 -7.16 17.89 31.03
N SER A 32 -6.10 17.98 30.21
CA SER A 32 -6.13 17.52 28.81
C SER A 32 -6.35 16.01 28.70
N ALA A 33 -5.72 15.22 29.59
CA ALA A 33 -5.96 13.79 29.70
C ALA A 33 -7.39 13.47 30.14
N SER A 34 -7.96 14.25 31.06
CA SER A 34 -9.33 14.08 31.55
C SER A 34 -10.39 14.43 30.49
N TYR A 35 -10.16 15.46 29.67
CA TYR A 35 -11.01 15.78 28.52
C TYR A 35 -10.89 14.74 27.40
N ALA A 36 -9.69 14.21 27.13
CA ALA A 36 -9.50 13.10 26.20
C ALA A 36 -10.20 11.81 26.68
N PHE A 37 -10.17 11.55 27.99
CA PHE A 37 -10.81 10.38 28.60
C PHE A 37 -12.34 10.50 28.65
N SER A 38 -12.88 11.69 28.97
CA SER A 38 -14.33 11.94 29.01
C SER A 38 -14.98 12.02 27.63
N SER A 39 -14.21 12.31 26.57
CA SER A 39 -14.66 12.23 25.17
C SER A 39 -14.67 10.79 24.64
N SER A 40 -14.00 9.86 25.33
CA SER A 40 -14.02 8.43 25.01
C SER A 40 -15.29 7.74 25.53
N ASN A 41 -16.45 8.18 25.02
CA ASN A 41 -17.53 7.21 24.82
C ASN A 41 -17.04 6.25 23.74
N ASN A 42 -16.23 5.27 24.14
CA ASN A 42 -15.71 4.22 23.27
C ASN A 42 -16.89 3.41 22.75
N LYS A 43 -17.51 3.87 21.65
CA LYS A 43 -18.21 2.95 20.76
C LYS A 43 -17.22 1.85 20.44
N LEU A 44 -17.60 0.61 20.75
CA LEU A 44 -16.82 -0.57 20.39
C LEU A 44 -16.45 -0.44 18.90
N ALA A 45 -15.24 -0.84 18.53
CA ALA A 45 -14.86 -0.85 17.12
C ALA A 45 -15.85 -1.74 16.36
N ASP A 46 -16.63 -1.16 15.44
CA ASP A 46 -17.60 -1.91 14.65
C ASP A 46 -16.85 -2.90 13.77
N ILE A 47 -17.29 -4.16 13.82
CA ILE A 47 -16.73 -5.21 12.98
C ILE A 47 -17.26 -5.00 11.56
N PRO A 48 -16.40 -4.87 10.53
CA PRO A 48 -16.85 -4.73 9.15
C PRO A 48 -17.71 -5.92 8.72
N SER A 49 -18.92 -5.65 8.22
CA SER A 49 -19.77 -6.68 7.62
C SER A 49 -19.13 -7.18 6.32
N ARG A 50 -19.07 -8.50 6.14
CA ARG A 50 -18.38 -9.17 5.02
C ARG A 50 -19.37 -9.83 4.06
N GLY A 51 -18.88 -10.23 2.89
CA GLY A 51 -19.66 -10.93 1.86
C GLY A 51 -20.18 -10.01 0.75
N SER A 52 -20.77 -10.64 -0.28
CA SER A 52 -21.15 -9.98 -1.53
C SER A 52 -22.23 -8.90 -1.40
N SER A 53 -23.07 -8.95 -0.36
CA SER A 53 -24.11 -7.97 -0.08
C SER A 53 -23.61 -6.71 0.65
N HIS A 54 -22.33 -6.69 1.04
CA HIS A 54 -21.70 -5.58 1.75
C HIS A 54 -20.59 -4.98 0.89
N PRO A 55 -20.15 -3.74 1.17
CA PRO A 55 -18.98 -3.16 0.56
C PRO A 55 -17.76 -4.10 0.58
N PRO A 56 -16.89 -4.05 -0.43
CA PRO A 56 -15.71 -4.89 -0.42
C PRO A 56 -14.70 -4.45 0.65
N SER A 57 -13.67 -5.26 0.81
CA SER A 57 -12.53 -4.99 1.67
C SER A 57 -11.22 -5.30 0.95
N PHE A 58 -10.24 -4.43 1.17
CA PHE A 58 -8.94 -4.52 0.55
C PHE A 58 -7.87 -4.91 1.58
N ALA A 59 -6.95 -5.77 1.14
CA ALA A 59 -5.71 -6.07 1.84
C ALA A 59 -4.56 -5.31 1.14
N TYR A 60 -4.08 -4.26 1.76
CA TYR A 60 -2.97 -3.45 1.24
C TYR A 60 -1.64 -3.99 1.73
N TYR A 61 -0.74 -4.28 0.79
CA TYR A 61 0.67 -4.49 1.04
C TYR A 61 1.44 -3.24 0.64
N ILE A 62 1.89 -2.45 1.62
CA ILE A 62 2.60 -1.19 1.41
C ILE A 62 4.08 -1.42 1.73
N SER A 63 4.94 -1.21 0.74
CA SER A 63 6.36 -1.54 0.83
C SER A 63 7.29 -0.35 0.56
N GLY A 64 8.49 -0.37 1.14
CA GLY A 64 9.53 0.64 0.88
C GLY A 64 10.89 0.21 1.43
N GLY A 65 11.94 0.98 1.11
CA GLY A 65 13.31 0.73 1.55
C GLY A 65 13.74 1.58 2.74
N GLY A 66 15.05 1.59 3.01
CA GLY A 66 15.67 2.54 3.93
C GLY A 66 15.33 4.00 3.58
N GLY A 67 14.85 4.76 4.58
CA GLY A 67 14.44 6.17 4.41
C GLY A 67 12.98 6.40 3.97
N ASP A 68 12.22 5.34 3.70
CA ASP A 68 10.81 5.45 3.24
C ASP A 68 9.77 5.45 4.38
N LYS A 69 10.19 5.45 5.65
CA LYS A 69 9.27 5.34 6.80
C LYS A 69 8.16 6.40 6.78
N GLU A 70 8.50 7.67 6.49
CA GLU A 70 7.49 8.73 6.45
C GLU A 70 6.58 8.61 5.23
N ARG A 71 7.10 8.14 4.09
CA ARG A 71 6.34 7.93 2.86
C ARG A 71 5.35 6.78 3.02
N ILE A 72 5.78 5.66 3.60
CA ILE A 72 4.90 4.53 3.97
C ILE A 72 3.81 5.00 4.92
N PHE A 73 4.16 5.76 5.96
CA PHE A 73 3.18 6.26 6.93
C PHE A 73 2.18 7.22 6.28
N ARG A 74 2.64 8.17 5.47
CA ARG A 74 1.78 9.11 4.73
C ARG A 74 0.82 8.36 3.81
N LEU A 75 1.32 7.39 3.04
CA LEU A 75 0.53 6.58 2.14
C LEU A 75 -0.51 5.75 2.90
N LEU A 76 -0.12 5.10 4.00
CA LEU A 76 -1.06 4.39 4.88
C LEU A 76 -2.22 5.28 5.29
N LEU A 77 -1.95 6.49 5.79
CA LEU A 77 -3.00 7.43 6.19
C LEU A 77 -3.90 7.83 5.00
N ALA A 78 -3.33 7.99 3.81
CA ALA A 78 -4.07 8.34 2.60
C ALA A 78 -5.03 7.23 2.14
N VAL A 79 -4.67 5.96 2.34
CA VAL A 79 -5.50 4.79 1.97
C VAL A 79 -6.22 4.14 3.16
N TYR A 80 -6.14 4.71 4.37
CA TYR A 80 -6.67 4.08 5.58
C TYR A 80 -8.20 4.06 5.61
N HIS A 81 -8.76 2.89 5.94
CA HIS A 81 -10.17 2.69 6.25
C HIS A 81 -10.32 1.49 7.20
N PRO A 82 -11.20 1.54 8.22
CA PRO A 82 -11.39 0.45 9.18
C PRO A 82 -11.74 -0.91 8.57
N ARG A 83 -12.37 -0.91 7.39
CA ARG A 83 -12.76 -2.15 6.68
C ARG A 83 -11.59 -2.96 6.13
N ASN A 84 -10.48 -2.29 5.86
CA ASN A 84 -9.36 -2.87 5.14
C ASN A 84 -8.33 -3.47 6.10
N ARG A 85 -7.47 -4.33 5.58
CA ARG A 85 -6.29 -4.86 6.29
C ARG A 85 -5.03 -4.28 5.66
N TYR A 86 -4.05 -3.92 6.49
CA TYR A 86 -2.81 -3.32 6.02
C TYR A 86 -1.62 -4.11 6.56
N LEU A 87 -0.68 -4.40 5.67
CA LEU A 87 0.63 -4.95 6.03
C LEU A 87 1.72 -4.02 5.50
N LEU A 88 2.46 -3.42 6.42
CA LEU A 88 3.57 -2.52 6.12
C LEU A 88 4.88 -3.29 6.09
N HIS A 89 5.68 -3.05 5.05
CA HIS A 89 6.99 -3.66 4.89
C HIS A 89 8.04 -2.60 4.57
N ILE A 90 8.88 -2.31 5.55
CA ILE A 90 10.13 -1.59 5.31
C ILE A 90 11.26 -2.62 5.20
N ALA A 91 12.01 -2.56 4.11
CA ALA A 91 13.01 -3.58 3.77
C ALA A 91 14.12 -3.69 4.82
N MET A 92 14.89 -4.78 4.75
CA MET A 92 15.93 -5.06 5.75
C MET A 92 17.02 -3.98 5.82
N ASP A 93 17.22 -3.21 4.76
CA ASP A 93 18.18 -2.10 4.68
C ASP A 93 17.78 -0.86 5.49
N ALA A 94 16.54 -0.79 6.00
CA ALA A 94 16.12 0.26 6.91
C ALA A 94 16.67 0.08 8.32
N SER A 95 17.01 1.21 8.95
CA SER A 95 17.55 1.23 10.31
C SER A 95 16.53 0.77 11.35
N THR A 96 16.99 0.28 12.50
CA THR A 96 16.09 -0.04 13.63
C THR A 96 15.29 1.20 14.06
N ALA A 97 15.93 2.38 14.04
CA ALA A 97 15.25 3.65 14.33
C ALA A 97 14.10 3.95 13.35
N ASP A 98 14.24 3.60 12.07
CA ASP A 98 13.16 3.77 11.09
C ASP A 98 11.98 2.84 11.38
N LYS A 99 12.28 1.59 11.75
CA LYS A 99 11.28 0.57 12.09
C LYS A 99 10.53 0.95 13.38
N ASP A 100 11.24 1.37 14.41
CA ASP A 100 10.68 1.79 15.68
C ASP A 100 9.83 3.06 15.52
N TRP A 101 10.31 4.02 14.72
CA TRP A 101 9.56 5.22 14.40
C TRP A 101 8.25 4.90 13.70
N LEU A 102 8.27 4.02 12.67
CA LEU A 102 7.06 3.64 11.95
C LEU A 102 6.05 2.93 12.87
N ALA A 103 6.53 2.02 13.72
CA ALA A 103 5.68 1.33 14.70
C ALA A 103 5.03 2.32 15.69
N GLY A 104 5.81 3.29 16.18
CA GLY A 104 5.31 4.35 17.06
C GLY A 104 4.29 5.26 16.36
N ALA A 105 4.57 5.68 15.13
CA ALA A 105 3.68 6.52 14.33
C ALA A 105 2.34 5.83 14.07
N VAL A 106 2.34 4.56 13.65
CA VAL A 106 1.13 3.75 13.43
C VAL A 106 0.32 3.61 14.72
N SER A 107 0.98 3.34 15.86
CA SER A 107 0.33 3.19 17.16
C SER A 107 -0.24 4.49 17.72
N SER A 108 0.20 5.65 17.21
CA SER A 108 -0.27 6.97 17.64
C SER A 108 -1.63 7.35 17.04
N VAL A 109 -2.06 6.67 15.96
CA VAL A 109 -3.33 6.96 15.28
C VAL A 109 -4.47 6.25 16.01
N SER A 110 -5.42 7.01 16.56
CA SER A 110 -6.52 6.49 17.38
C SER A 110 -7.35 5.43 16.66
N ALA A 111 -7.73 5.68 15.41
CA ALA A 111 -8.49 4.73 14.60
C ALA A 111 -7.72 3.42 14.38
N ILE A 112 -6.44 3.48 14.00
CA ILE A 112 -5.61 2.28 13.81
C ILE A 112 -5.52 1.48 15.11
N LYS A 113 -5.33 2.16 16.24
CA LYS A 113 -5.29 1.52 17.56
C LYS A 113 -6.61 0.86 17.93
N ALA A 114 -7.74 1.48 17.58
CA ALA A 114 -9.07 0.96 17.90
C ALA A 114 -9.46 -0.25 17.03
N PHE A 115 -9.17 -0.21 15.73
CA PHE A 115 -9.55 -1.26 14.78
C PHE A 115 -8.49 -2.37 14.63
N ALA A 116 -7.25 -2.13 15.09
CA ALA A 116 -6.15 -3.12 15.09
C ALA A 116 -5.96 -3.81 13.73
N ASN A 117 -6.09 -3.04 12.65
CA ASN A 117 -6.12 -3.52 11.27
C ASN A 117 -4.84 -3.23 10.46
N VAL A 118 -3.77 -2.80 11.13
CA VAL A 118 -2.46 -2.51 10.52
C VAL A 118 -1.37 -3.31 11.22
N ASP A 119 -0.63 -4.12 10.46
CA ASP A 119 0.53 -4.87 10.93
C ASP A 119 1.83 -4.39 10.26
N LEU A 120 2.96 -4.55 10.96
CA LEU A 120 4.29 -4.35 10.40
C LEU A 120 5.00 -5.69 10.27
N ILE A 121 5.71 -5.92 9.17
CA ILE A 121 6.57 -7.11 9.01
C ILE A 121 7.74 -7.02 9.99
N GLY A 122 7.73 -7.85 11.04
CA GLY A 122 8.79 -7.86 12.06
C GLY A 122 10.13 -8.45 11.60
N LYS A 123 10.14 -9.32 10.58
CA LYS A 123 11.35 -9.92 10.00
C LYS A 123 11.40 -9.64 8.49
N PRO A 124 11.79 -8.44 8.06
CA PRO A 124 11.86 -8.10 6.64
C PRO A 124 13.02 -8.82 5.95
N GLY A 125 12.87 -9.04 4.64
CA GLY A 125 13.92 -9.58 3.78
C GLY A 125 14.72 -8.46 3.10
N TRP A 126 15.85 -8.82 2.50
CA TRP A 126 16.53 -7.95 1.54
C TRP A 126 15.77 -7.95 0.23
N LEU A 127 15.63 -6.77 -0.39
CA LEU A 127 14.97 -6.60 -1.68
C LEU A 127 16.00 -6.21 -2.73
N THR A 128 16.06 -7.00 -3.80
CA THR A 128 16.87 -6.72 -4.98
C THR A 128 15.94 -6.25 -6.09
N TYR A 129 16.13 -5.02 -6.56
CA TYR A 129 15.25 -4.39 -7.56
C TYR A 129 14.96 -5.29 -8.78
N MET A 130 16.00 -5.86 -9.41
CA MET A 130 15.85 -6.75 -10.58
C MET A 130 15.71 -8.24 -10.23
N GLY A 131 15.68 -8.58 -8.94
CA GLY A 131 15.77 -9.96 -8.45
C GLY A 131 14.43 -10.55 -8.02
N ALA A 132 14.45 -11.86 -7.73
CA ALA A 132 13.27 -12.63 -7.34
C ALA A 132 12.82 -12.40 -5.89
N THR A 133 13.65 -11.76 -5.06
CA THR A 133 13.29 -11.39 -3.68
C THR A 133 12.03 -10.53 -3.59
N ASN A 134 11.71 -9.72 -4.61
CA ASN A 134 10.46 -8.95 -4.64
C ASN A 134 9.22 -9.87 -4.73
N ILE A 135 9.26 -10.94 -5.53
CA ILE A 135 8.16 -11.92 -5.58
C ILE A 135 8.01 -12.61 -4.23
N ALA A 136 9.13 -13.05 -3.65
CA ALA A 136 9.12 -13.71 -2.34
C ALA A 136 8.52 -12.80 -1.26
N ALA A 137 8.84 -11.50 -1.28
CA ALA A 137 8.26 -10.52 -0.36
C ALA A 137 6.75 -10.34 -0.56
N THR A 138 6.28 -10.22 -1.80
CA THR A 138 4.85 -10.09 -2.12
C THR A 138 4.07 -11.35 -1.73
N LEU A 139 4.59 -12.55 -2.02
CA LEU A 139 3.95 -13.81 -1.61
C LEU A 139 3.96 -14.00 -0.09
N LYS A 140 5.03 -13.58 0.59
CA LYS A 140 5.07 -13.55 2.06
C LYS A 140 4.00 -12.61 2.61
N ALA A 141 3.84 -11.43 2.03
CA ALA A 141 2.81 -10.48 2.44
C ALA A 141 1.38 -11.06 2.25
N ALA A 142 1.10 -11.61 1.08
CA ALA A 142 -0.16 -12.27 0.79
C ALA A 142 -0.45 -13.44 1.76
N SER A 143 0.54 -14.30 2.03
CA SER A 143 0.37 -15.42 2.98
C SER A 143 0.13 -14.97 4.43
N ILE A 144 0.77 -13.88 4.87
CA ILE A 144 0.47 -13.26 6.17
C ILE A 144 -0.97 -12.76 6.19
N LEU A 145 -1.39 -11.97 5.19
CA LEU A 145 -2.73 -11.39 5.12
C LEU A 145 -3.83 -12.44 5.02
N LEU A 146 -3.60 -13.53 4.28
CA LEU A 146 -4.50 -14.70 4.24
C LEU A 146 -4.64 -15.37 5.60
N LYS A 147 -3.56 -15.40 6.39
CA LYS A 147 -3.53 -16.03 7.71
C LYS A 147 -4.18 -15.16 8.81
N VAL A 148 -3.97 -13.85 8.77
CA VAL A 148 -4.41 -12.95 9.85
C VAL A 148 -5.82 -12.41 9.65
N ASP A 149 -6.35 -12.41 8.42
CA ASP A 149 -7.70 -11.94 8.12
C ASP A 149 -8.36 -12.75 6.99
N GLY A 150 -9.54 -13.31 7.29
CA GLY A 150 -10.37 -14.08 6.38
C GLY A 150 -11.29 -13.24 5.48
N GLY A 151 -11.44 -11.93 5.75
CA GLY A 151 -12.58 -11.15 5.27
C GLY A 151 -12.32 -10.13 4.15
N TRP A 152 -11.10 -10.05 3.62
CA TRP A 152 -10.78 -9.16 2.49
C TRP A 152 -10.99 -9.86 1.13
N ASP A 153 -11.28 -9.08 0.09
CA ASP A 153 -11.66 -9.57 -1.25
C ASP A 153 -10.52 -9.43 -2.27
N TRP A 154 -9.77 -8.32 -2.20
CA TRP A 154 -8.65 -8.04 -3.09
C TRP A 154 -7.38 -7.65 -2.32
N PHE A 155 -6.25 -8.10 -2.84
CA PHE A 155 -4.91 -7.75 -2.40
C PHE A 155 -4.30 -6.70 -3.33
N ILE A 156 -3.89 -5.57 -2.79
CA ILE A 156 -3.34 -4.43 -3.54
C ILE A 156 -1.88 -4.22 -3.13
N THR A 157 -0.96 -4.22 -4.10
CA THR A 157 0.45 -3.89 -3.86
C THR A 157 0.71 -2.41 -4.05
N LEU A 158 1.39 -1.76 -3.10
CA LEU A 158 1.82 -0.37 -3.23
C LEU A 158 3.27 -0.23 -2.74
N SER A 159 4.02 0.69 -3.35
CA SER A 159 5.30 1.16 -2.82
C SER A 159 5.16 2.53 -2.16
N ALA A 160 6.20 2.94 -1.43
CA ALA A 160 6.37 4.28 -0.91
C ALA A 160 6.34 5.39 -2.00
N SER A 161 6.45 5.00 -3.28
CA SER A 161 6.37 5.91 -4.43
C SER A 161 4.99 5.97 -5.10
N ASP A 162 4.02 5.18 -4.62
CA ASP A 162 2.63 5.22 -5.10
C ASP A 162 1.78 6.18 -4.26
N TYR A 163 0.68 6.68 -4.83
CA TYR A 163 -0.31 7.46 -4.10
C TYR A 163 -1.73 7.28 -4.67
N PRO A 164 -2.80 7.28 -3.84
CA PRO A 164 -4.17 7.11 -4.32
C PRO A 164 -4.67 8.37 -5.04
N LEU A 165 -5.51 8.18 -6.06
CA LEU A 165 -6.20 9.25 -6.80
C LEU A 165 -7.68 9.36 -6.46
N MET A 166 -8.11 8.69 -5.38
CA MET A 166 -9.49 8.68 -4.92
C MET A 166 -9.57 8.28 -3.45
N THR A 167 -10.71 8.53 -2.83
CA THR A 167 -10.96 8.09 -1.45
C THR A 167 -11.22 6.58 -1.39
N GLN A 168 -11.16 6.00 -0.20
CA GLN A 168 -11.53 4.59 0.00
C GLN A 168 -13.02 4.35 -0.28
N ASP A 169 -13.88 5.32 0.05
CA ASP A 169 -15.31 5.26 -0.25
C ASP A 169 -15.59 5.24 -1.76
N ASP A 170 -14.85 6.03 -2.55
CA ASP A 170 -14.91 5.95 -4.02
C ASP A 170 -14.57 4.54 -4.52
N LEU A 171 -13.47 3.97 -4.00
CA LEU A 171 -12.99 2.66 -4.41
C LEU A 171 -13.98 1.55 -4.01
N PHE A 172 -14.53 1.59 -2.80
CA PHE A 172 -15.56 0.64 -2.37
C PHE A 172 -16.82 0.74 -3.22
N HIS A 173 -17.25 1.95 -3.56
CA HIS A 173 -18.43 2.16 -4.39
C HIS A 173 -18.29 1.48 -5.75
N VAL A 174 -17.18 1.73 -6.45
CA VAL A 174 -16.96 1.13 -7.77
C VAL A 174 -16.74 -0.37 -7.67
N PHE A 175 -15.90 -0.85 -6.75
CA PHE A 175 -15.63 -2.29 -6.62
C PHE A 175 -16.83 -3.09 -6.09
N SER A 176 -17.89 -2.44 -5.60
CA SER A 176 -19.12 -3.12 -5.21
C SER A 176 -19.88 -3.72 -6.41
N SER A 177 -19.72 -3.16 -7.61
CA SER A 177 -20.29 -3.72 -8.85
C SER A 177 -19.34 -4.69 -9.57
N VAL A 178 -18.07 -4.77 -9.13
CA VAL A 178 -17.05 -5.63 -9.72
C VAL A 178 -17.13 -7.03 -9.12
N ARG A 179 -17.03 -8.05 -9.99
CA ARG A 179 -16.92 -9.44 -9.55
C ARG A 179 -15.64 -9.67 -8.75
N ARG A 180 -15.78 -10.21 -7.54
CA ARG A 180 -14.70 -10.43 -6.56
C ARG A 180 -13.65 -11.46 -6.96
N ASP A 181 -13.90 -12.22 -8.02
CA ASP A 181 -12.95 -13.20 -8.57
C ASP A 181 -12.06 -12.64 -9.69
N LEU A 182 -12.27 -11.37 -10.09
CA LEU A 182 -11.46 -10.69 -11.11
C LEU A 182 -10.15 -10.14 -10.54
N ASN A 183 -9.12 -10.14 -11.38
CA ASN A 183 -7.76 -9.71 -11.07
C ASN A 183 -7.38 -8.60 -12.05
N PHE A 184 -6.94 -7.46 -11.54
CA PHE A 184 -6.48 -6.32 -12.34
C PHE A 184 -4.96 -6.41 -12.46
N ILE A 185 -4.52 -6.91 -13.61
CA ILE A 185 -3.12 -7.16 -13.92
C ILE A 185 -2.91 -6.76 -15.37
N ASP A 186 -2.00 -5.81 -15.60
CA ASP A 186 -1.49 -5.55 -16.95
C ASP A 186 -0.64 -6.75 -17.42
N HIS A 187 -0.95 -7.27 -18.60
CA HIS A 187 -0.28 -8.41 -19.21
C HIS A 187 -0.32 -8.39 -20.75
N THR A 188 0.75 -8.91 -21.34
CA THR A 188 0.86 -9.22 -22.76
C THR A 188 1.75 -10.45 -22.95
N SER A 189 1.44 -11.24 -23.98
CA SER A 189 2.28 -12.35 -24.43
C SER A 189 3.24 -11.94 -25.55
N ASP A 190 3.10 -10.72 -26.09
CA ASP A 190 4.08 -10.12 -27.01
C ASP A 190 5.26 -9.57 -26.19
N ILE A 191 6.23 -10.45 -25.94
CA ILE A 191 7.39 -10.14 -25.11
C ILE A 191 8.53 -9.45 -25.89
N GLY A 192 8.51 -9.46 -27.23
CA GLY A 192 9.47 -8.78 -28.10
C GLY A 192 10.93 -8.83 -27.61
N TRP A 193 11.57 -7.66 -27.50
CA TRP A 193 12.96 -7.53 -27.04
C TRP A 193 13.20 -8.08 -25.62
N LYS A 194 12.17 -8.13 -24.77
CA LYS A 194 12.29 -8.62 -23.38
C LYS A 194 12.65 -10.10 -23.35
N GLU A 195 12.32 -10.87 -24.39
CA GLU A 195 12.72 -12.27 -24.50
C GLU A 195 14.25 -12.41 -24.41
N HIS A 196 14.98 -11.71 -25.28
CA HIS A 196 16.44 -11.79 -25.35
C HIS A 196 17.16 -11.07 -24.20
N GLN A 197 16.53 -10.04 -23.61
CA GLN A 197 17.14 -9.20 -22.59
C GLN A 197 16.76 -9.56 -21.14
N ARG A 198 15.63 -10.23 -20.90
CA ARG A 198 15.13 -10.51 -19.54
C ARG A 198 14.84 -11.99 -19.27
N ILE A 199 14.34 -12.73 -20.27
CA ILE A 199 13.90 -14.12 -20.10
C ILE A 199 15.02 -15.14 -20.34
N GLN A 200 15.72 -14.99 -21.46
CA GLN A 200 16.83 -15.87 -21.85
C GLN A 200 18.10 -15.71 -21.00
N PRO A 201 18.47 -14.51 -20.51
CA PRO A 201 19.55 -14.37 -19.53
C PRO A 201 19.23 -15.11 -18.23
N ILE A 202 20.22 -15.83 -17.70
CA ILE A 202 20.11 -16.49 -16.40
C ILE A 202 20.73 -15.56 -15.36
N VAL A 203 19.94 -15.19 -14.35
CA VAL A 203 20.42 -14.34 -13.26
C VAL A 203 20.28 -15.02 -11.90
N VAL A 204 21.10 -14.61 -10.94
CA VAL A 204 21.04 -15.05 -9.55
C VAL A 204 20.84 -13.81 -8.71
N ASP A 205 19.78 -13.80 -7.91
CA ASP A 205 19.55 -12.78 -6.88
C ASP A 205 20.37 -13.14 -5.63
N PRO A 206 21.45 -12.41 -5.31
CA PRO A 206 22.31 -12.80 -4.20
C PRO A 206 21.67 -12.52 -2.85
N SER A 207 20.66 -11.66 -2.76
CA SER A 207 19.92 -11.37 -1.53
C SER A 207 19.16 -12.60 -0.98
N ILE A 208 19.04 -13.66 -1.77
CA ILE A 208 18.43 -14.93 -1.35
C ILE A 208 19.35 -15.71 -0.41
N TYR A 209 20.67 -15.60 -0.56
CA TYR A 209 21.66 -16.37 0.21
C TYR A 209 22.72 -15.51 0.91
N LEU A 210 22.85 -14.23 0.53
CA LEU A 210 23.69 -13.24 1.20
C LEU A 210 22.81 -12.29 2.00
N ALA A 211 23.14 -12.08 3.27
CA ALA A 211 22.45 -11.13 4.14
C ALA A 211 22.85 -9.68 3.86
N ARG A 212 22.85 -9.24 2.59
CA ARG A 212 23.15 -7.87 2.17
C ARG A 212 22.41 -7.52 0.88
N ARG A 213 22.13 -6.24 0.69
CA ARG A 213 21.65 -5.71 -0.60
C ARG A 213 22.75 -5.87 -1.65
N SER A 214 22.40 -6.43 -2.79
CA SER A 214 23.32 -6.64 -3.91
C SER A 214 22.61 -6.50 -5.24
N GLN A 215 23.35 -6.14 -6.28
CA GLN A 215 22.88 -6.28 -7.65
C GLN A 215 22.80 -7.77 -8.03
N ILE A 216 21.95 -8.09 -9.00
CA ILE A 216 21.86 -9.45 -9.54
C ILE A 216 23.19 -9.84 -10.22
N PHE A 217 23.50 -11.13 -10.18
CA PHE A 217 24.60 -11.70 -10.96
C PHE A 217 24.04 -12.32 -12.23
N THR A 218 24.68 -12.04 -13.36
CA THR A 218 24.27 -12.58 -14.66
C THR A 218 25.25 -13.66 -15.09
N ALA A 219 24.74 -14.83 -15.46
CA ALA A 219 25.55 -15.90 -16.02
C ALA A 219 26.04 -15.53 -17.43
N THR A 220 27.19 -16.09 -17.83
CA THR A 220 27.73 -15.88 -19.18
C THR A 220 26.87 -16.56 -20.24
N GLN A 221 26.33 -17.74 -19.94
CA GLN A 221 25.45 -18.48 -20.84
C GLN A 221 23.98 -18.05 -20.67
N LYS A 222 23.24 -18.11 -21.77
CA LYS A 222 21.78 -17.93 -21.80
C LYS A 222 21.09 -19.30 -21.86
N ARG A 223 19.79 -19.31 -21.55
CA ARG A 223 18.90 -20.47 -21.76
C ARG A 223 17.86 -20.16 -22.85
N PRO A 224 17.31 -21.19 -23.53
CA PRO A 224 16.15 -21.00 -24.38
C PRO A 224 14.92 -20.57 -23.57
N THR A 225 13.99 -19.90 -24.25
CA THR A 225 12.65 -19.61 -23.74
C THR A 225 11.89 -20.93 -23.53
N PRO A 226 11.18 -21.12 -22.40
CA PRO A 226 10.46 -22.36 -22.12
C PRO A 226 9.33 -22.58 -23.12
N ASP A 227 9.12 -23.83 -23.49
CA ASP A 227 8.03 -24.31 -24.35
C ASP A 227 6.89 -24.98 -23.56
N ALA A 228 7.13 -25.33 -22.29
CA ALA A 228 6.14 -25.94 -21.41
C ALA A 228 5.01 -25.00 -20.95
N PHE A 229 5.22 -23.68 -21.05
CA PHE A 229 4.22 -22.66 -20.70
C PHE A 229 4.50 -21.37 -21.49
N LYS A 230 3.46 -20.55 -21.68
CA LYS A 230 3.60 -19.26 -22.37
C LYS A 230 3.97 -18.19 -21.37
N ILE A 231 5.01 -17.41 -21.63
CA ILE A 231 5.39 -16.29 -20.75
C ILE A 231 4.52 -15.08 -21.05
N PHE A 232 4.06 -14.42 -19.98
CA PHE A 232 3.40 -13.13 -20.04
C PHE A 232 4.19 -12.11 -19.23
N THR A 233 4.23 -10.87 -19.71
CA THR A 233 4.87 -9.72 -19.04
C THR A 233 3.89 -8.56 -18.92
N GLY A 234 4.07 -7.69 -17.95
CA GLY A 234 3.34 -6.43 -17.85
C GLY A 234 3.83 -5.60 -16.68
N SER A 235 2.92 -4.85 -16.04
CA SER A 235 3.22 -4.08 -14.85
C SER A 235 3.70 -4.96 -13.68
N SER A 236 4.63 -4.44 -12.88
CA SER A 236 5.04 -5.08 -11.61
C SER A 236 3.96 -4.95 -10.53
N TRP A 237 2.96 -4.11 -10.75
CA TRP A 237 1.92 -3.83 -9.79
C TRP A 237 0.61 -4.52 -10.15
N VAL A 238 -0.10 -4.98 -9.12
CA VAL A 238 -1.24 -5.88 -9.29
C VAL A 238 -2.33 -5.59 -8.27
N ILE A 239 -3.57 -5.90 -8.64
CA ILE A 239 -4.68 -6.08 -7.71
C ILE A 239 -5.21 -7.50 -7.90
N LEU A 240 -4.96 -8.36 -6.93
CA LEU A 240 -5.22 -9.80 -7.03
C LEU A 240 -6.42 -10.18 -6.18
N SER A 241 -7.34 -10.93 -6.75
CA SER A 241 -8.45 -11.54 -6.02
C SER A 241 -7.93 -12.52 -4.97
N ARG A 242 -8.63 -12.62 -3.84
CA ARG A 242 -8.31 -13.60 -2.80
C ARG A 242 -8.24 -15.04 -3.33
N PRO A 243 -9.20 -15.54 -4.14
CA PRO A 243 -9.14 -16.92 -4.64
C PRO A 243 -7.90 -17.22 -5.48
N PHE A 244 -7.43 -16.25 -6.28
CA PHE A 244 -6.20 -16.43 -7.06
C PHE A 244 -4.95 -16.50 -6.18
N LEU A 245 -4.89 -15.71 -5.11
CA LEU A 245 -3.80 -15.82 -4.14
C LEU A 245 -3.83 -17.12 -3.34
N GLU A 246 -5.02 -17.60 -2.97
CA GLU A 246 -5.20 -18.92 -2.36
C GLU A 246 -4.70 -20.03 -3.29
N PHE A 247 -4.97 -19.94 -4.60
CA PHE A 247 -4.40 -20.83 -5.60
C PHE A 247 -2.86 -20.76 -5.65
N CYS A 248 -2.29 -19.55 -5.67
CA CYS A 248 -0.84 -19.37 -5.72
C CYS A 248 -0.11 -19.93 -4.49
N ILE A 249 -0.72 -19.85 -3.31
CA ILE A 249 -0.08 -20.17 -2.02
C ILE A 249 -0.45 -21.57 -1.53
N PHE A 250 -1.73 -21.94 -1.58
CA PHE A 250 -2.28 -23.18 -1.03
C PHE A 250 -2.73 -24.18 -2.10
N GLY A 251 -2.78 -23.78 -3.38
CA GLY A 251 -3.27 -24.62 -4.47
C GLY A 251 -2.53 -25.95 -4.60
N TRP A 252 -3.26 -26.99 -4.97
CA TRP A 252 -2.72 -28.34 -5.20
C TRP A 252 -1.98 -28.46 -6.54
N ASP A 253 -2.28 -27.58 -7.50
CA ASP A 253 -1.57 -27.46 -8.77
C ASP A 253 -0.11 -27.02 -8.53
N ASN A 254 0.83 -27.60 -9.26
CA ASN A 254 2.26 -27.31 -9.12
C ASN A 254 2.73 -26.13 -9.98
N LEU A 255 1.91 -25.62 -10.89
CA LEU A 255 2.25 -24.53 -11.80
C LEU A 255 2.81 -23.30 -11.06
N PRO A 256 2.19 -22.74 -10.00
CA PRO A 256 2.79 -21.62 -9.26
C PRO A 256 4.19 -21.94 -8.70
N ARG A 257 4.40 -23.16 -8.20
CA ARG A 257 5.69 -23.61 -7.62
C ARG A 257 6.76 -23.80 -8.69
N ILE A 258 6.40 -24.40 -9.82
CA ILE A 258 7.29 -24.58 -10.97
C ILE A 258 7.71 -23.21 -11.52
N LEU A 259 6.75 -22.30 -11.68
CA LEU A 259 7.01 -20.94 -12.15
C LEU A 259 7.89 -20.18 -11.16
N LEU A 260 7.71 -20.33 -9.85
CA LEU A 260 8.63 -19.74 -8.85
C LEU A 260 10.08 -20.20 -9.05
N MET A 261 10.28 -21.51 -9.26
CA MET A 261 11.62 -22.05 -9.52
C MET A 261 12.24 -21.44 -10.78
N TYR A 262 11.45 -21.27 -11.83
CA TYR A 262 11.91 -20.70 -13.10
C TYR A 262 12.19 -19.19 -13.03
N PHE A 263 11.25 -18.42 -12.46
CA PHE A 263 11.31 -16.98 -12.31
C PHE A 263 12.34 -16.52 -11.27
N ASN A 264 12.83 -17.42 -10.43
CA ASN A 264 13.97 -17.15 -9.56
C ASN A 264 15.23 -16.70 -10.32
N ASN A 265 15.35 -17.09 -11.59
CA ASN A 265 16.51 -16.78 -12.42
C ASN A 265 16.20 -15.89 -13.63
N ILE A 266 15.16 -15.06 -13.54
CA ILE A 266 14.77 -14.06 -14.55
C ILE A 266 15.04 -12.65 -14.03
N ILE A 267 15.32 -11.72 -14.94
CA ILE A 267 15.43 -10.28 -14.65
C ILE A 267 14.03 -9.68 -14.49
N LEU A 268 13.80 -8.92 -13.41
CA LEU A 268 12.51 -8.28 -13.09
C LEU A 268 11.34 -9.28 -13.09
N PRO A 269 11.43 -10.40 -12.37
CA PRO A 269 10.45 -11.47 -12.48
C PRO A 269 9.07 -11.06 -11.93
N GLN A 270 9.01 -10.01 -11.09
CA GLN A 270 7.77 -9.40 -10.60
C GLN A 270 6.85 -8.86 -11.71
N GLU A 271 7.40 -8.53 -12.88
CA GLU A 271 6.65 -8.08 -14.06
C GLU A 271 6.11 -9.25 -14.90
N SER A 272 6.25 -10.49 -14.44
CA SER A 272 5.92 -11.67 -15.25
C SER A 272 5.37 -12.85 -14.47
N TYR A 273 5.70 -12.99 -13.19
CA TYR A 273 5.29 -14.15 -12.39
C TYR A 273 3.77 -14.28 -12.30
N PHE A 274 3.07 -13.26 -11.77
CA PHE A 274 1.61 -13.35 -11.59
C PHE A 274 0.88 -13.41 -12.93
N GLN A 275 1.35 -12.66 -13.94
CA GLN A 275 0.85 -12.70 -15.31
C GLN A 275 0.94 -14.11 -15.90
N THR A 276 2.10 -14.75 -15.77
CA THR A 276 2.34 -16.08 -16.33
C THR A 276 1.56 -17.15 -15.56
N VAL A 277 1.49 -17.06 -14.23
CA VAL A 277 0.69 -17.99 -13.42
C VAL A 277 -0.78 -17.91 -13.81
N ILE A 278 -1.36 -16.70 -13.81
CA ILE A 278 -2.80 -16.52 -14.04
C ILE A 278 -3.20 -16.95 -15.46
N CYS A 279 -2.38 -16.61 -16.46
CA CYS A 279 -2.69 -16.89 -17.85
C CYS A 279 -2.47 -18.34 -18.28
N ASN A 280 -1.60 -19.08 -17.60
CA ASN A 280 -1.43 -20.52 -17.83
C ASN A 280 -2.33 -21.38 -16.92
N SER A 281 -3.16 -20.77 -16.06
CA SER A 281 -4.08 -21.48 -15.18
C SER A 281 -5.49 -21.55 -15.79
N PRO A 282 -6.02 -22.72 -16.17
CA PRO A 282 -7.33 -22.84 -16.82
C PRO A 282 -8.49 -22.23 -16.00
N GLU A 283 -8.41 -22.30 -14.67
CA GLU A 283 -9.41 -21.74 -13.75
C GLU A 283 -9.42 -20.20 -13.70
N PHE A 284 -8.28 -19.55 -14.00
CA PHE A 284 -8.09 -18.12 -13.78
C PHE A 284 -7.80 -17.31 -15.05
N ARG A 285 -7.42 -17.93 -16.17
CA ARG A 285 -7.06 -17.23 -17.43
C ARG A 285 -8.16 -16.31 -17.99
N ASN A 286 -9.41 -16.55 -17.62
CA ASN A 286 -10.57 -15.73 -18.02
C ASN A 286 -11.02 -14.73 -16.93
N LYS A 287 -10.25 -14.60 -15.85
CA LYS A 287 -10.52 -13.71 -14.70
C LYS A 287 -9.50 -12.56 -14.62
N THR A 288 -8.92 -12.19 -15.77
CA THR A 288 -7.94 -11.11 -15.91
C THR A 288 -8.59 -9.89 -16.56
N VAL A 289 -8.59 -8.76 -15.85
CA VAL A 289 -8.83 -7.44 -16.42
C VAL A 289 -7.46 -6.86 -16.75
N ASN A 290 -7.19 -6.58 -18.03
CA ASN A 290 -5.87 -6.18 -18.51
C ASN A 290 -5.56 -4.70 -18.25
N ASN A 291 -5.47 -4.35 -16.97
CA ASN A 291 -5.15 -3.02 -16.47
C ASN A 291 -4.76 -3.17 -15.00
N ASP A 292 -3.81 -2.38 -14.49
CA ASP A 292 -3.39 -2.43 -13.09
C ASP A 292 -3.98 -1.28 -12.22
N LEU A 293 -4.84 -0.46 -12.82
CA LEU A 293 -5.47 0.74 -12.28
C LEU A 293 -4.47 1.81 -11.80
N ARG A 294 -3.25 1.85 -12.38
CA ARG A 294 -2.24 2.87 -12.09
C ARG A 294 -2.02 3.84 -13.23
N TYR A 295 -2.03 5.12 -12.90
CA TYR A 295 -1.55 6.17 -13.78
C TYR A 295 -0.02 6.28 -13.71
N MET A 296 0.63 6.16 -14.87
CA MET A 296 2.08 6.28 -15.03
C MET A 296 2.38 7.03 -16.31
N ILE A 297 3.36 7.94 -16.27
CA ILE A 297 3.91 8.59 -17.47
C ILE A 297 5.28 7.94 -17.75
N TRP A 298 5.44 7.40 -18.95
CA TRP A 298 6.71 6.84 -19.40
C TRP A 298 7.44 7.84 -20.30
N ASP A 299 8.76 7.97 -20.11
CA ASP A 299 9.62 8.67 -21.06
C ASP A 299 9.60 7.96 -22.43
N SER A 300 9.97 8.68 -23.49
CA SER A 300 10.19 8.11 -24.83
C SER A 300 11.64 8.30 -25.26
N PRO A 301 12.46 7.23 -25.35
CA PRO A 301 12.15 5.84 -25.03
C PRO A 301 11.96 5.60 -23.51
N PRO A 302 11.24 4.54 -23.12
CA PRO A 302 10.98 4.25 -21.70
C PRO A 302 12.28 3.93 -20.96
N LYS A 303 12.42 4.54 -19.78
CA LYS A 303 13.47 4.20 -18.81
C LYS A 303 13.06 2.98 -17.97
N MET A 304 13.91 2.58 -17.02
CA MET A 304 13.63 1.47 -16.10
C MET A 304 12.47 1.77 -15.15
N GLU A 305 12.28 3.03 -14.78
CA GLU A 305 11.18 3.50 -13.94
C GLU A 305 10.44 4.65 -14.65
N PRO A 306 9.14 4.85 -14.37
CA PRO A 306 8.36 5.93 -14.97
C PRO A 306 8.82 7.30 -14.46
N HIS A 307 8.35 8.34 -15.13
CA HIS A 307 8.56 9.74 -14.76
C HIS A 307 8.07 10.02 -13.33
N PHE A 308 8.78 10.91 -12.64
CA PHE A 308 8.32 11.45 -11.35
C PHE A 308 7.24 12.50 -11.59
N LEU A 309 6.00 12.16 -11.26
CA LEU A 309 4.84 13.02 -11.41
C LEU A 309 4.99 14.24 -10.51
N ASN A 310 4.66 15.41 -11.07
CA ASN A 310 4.71 16.69 -10.37
C ASN A 310 3.42 17.50 -10.63
N VAL A 311 3.40 18.77 -10.19
CA VAL A 311 2.23 19.65 -10.31
C VAL A 311 1.72 19.81 -11.74
N SER A 312 2.61 19.78 -12.75
CA SER A 312 2.21 19.90 -14.17
C SER A 312 1.32 18.75 -14.62
N ASP A 313 1.46 17.58 -14.01
CA ASP A 313 0.78 16.36 -14.44
C ASP A 313 -0.57 16.17 -13.73
N PHE A 314 -0.89 17.02 -12.75
CA PHE A 314 -2.01 16.83 -11.84
C PHE A 314 -3.35 16.70 -12.56
N ASP A 315 -3.65 17.60 -13.51
CA ASP A 315 -4.94 17.59 -14.21
C ASP A 315 -5.14 16.34 -15.08
N GLN A 316 -4.07 15.86 -15.72
CA GLN A 316 -4.13 14.64 -16.54
C GLN A 316 -4.28 13.41 -15.64
N MET A 317 -3.52 13.36 -14.54
CA MET A 317 -3.58 12.30 -13.54
C MET A 317 -4.99 12.16 -12.95
N VAL A 318 -5.64 13.26 -12.55
CA VAL A 318 -6.99 13.26 -11.96
C VAL A 318 -8.08 12.82 -12.95
N ARG A 319 -7.88 13.05 -14.26
CA ARG A 319 -8.85 12.65 -15.30
C ARG A 319 -8.60 11.26 -15.87
N SER A 320 -7.57 10.56 -15.40
CA SER A 320 -7.12 9.30 -15.99
C SER A 320 -8.05 8.10 -15.79
N GLY A 321 -8.94 8.16 -14.79
CA GLY A 321 -9.74 7.00 -14.39
C GLY A 321 -8.94 5.89 -13.69
N ALA A 322 -7.70 6.17 -13.26
CA ALA A 322 -6.89 5.26 -12.45
C ALA A 322 -7.20 5.42 -10.94
N ALA A 323 -7.02 4.34 -10.18
CA ALA A 323 -7.19 4.34 -8.73
C ALA A 323 -5.96 4.87 -7.98
N PHE A 324 -4.78 4.65 -8.56
CA PHE A 324 -3.49 5.03 -7.99
C PHE A 324 -2.62 5.70 -9.07
N ALA A 325 -1.55 6.37 -8.65
CA ALA A 325 -0.55 6.93 -9.54
C ALA A 325 0.86 6.64 -9.05
N ARG A 326 1.82 6.60 -9.98
CA ARG A 326 3.26 6.56 -9.66
C ARG A 326 4.13 7.16 -10.77
N GLN A 327 5.34 7.63 -10.48
CA GLN A 327 5.95 7.71 -9.13
C GLN A 327 6.03 9.14 -8.62
N PHE A 328 6.10 9.31 -7.29
CA PHE A 328 6.21 10.62 -6.66
C PHE A 328 7.52 10.76 -5.89
N GLU A 329 8.14 11.93 -5.97
CA GLU A 329 9.26 12.30 -5.11
C GLU A 329 8.81 12.45 -3.66
N LYS A 330 9.77 12.32 -2.72
CA LYS A 330 9.49 12.55 -1.30
C LYS A 330 9.06 14.00 -1.09
N ASP A 331 7.90 14.19 -0.46
CA ASP A 331 7.35 15.50 -0.10
C ASP A 331 7.09 16.45 -1.29
N ASP A 332 6.89 15.91 -2.49
CA ASP A 332 6.49 16.73 -3.64
C ASP A 332 5.15 17.45 -3.37
N SER A 333 5.07 18.70 -3.82
CA SER A 333 3.88 19.55 -3.71
C SER A 333 2.62 18.94 -4.34
N VAL A 334 2.76 18.10 -5.39
CA VAL A 334 1.62 17.41 -6.00
C VAL A 334 0.93 16.46 -5.03
N LEU A 335 1.66 15.86 -4.08
CA LEU A 335 1.07 14.99 -3.06
C LEU A 335 0.17 15.80 -2.11
N ALA A 336 0.55 17.04 -1.80
CA ALA A 336 -0.30 17.94 -1.02
C ALA A 336 -1.56 18.36 -1.80
N MET A 337 -1.43 18.57 -3.12
CA MET A 337 -2.59 18.82 -3.98
C MET A 337 -3.55 17.63 -4.01
N VAL A 338 -3.04 16.39 -4.06
CA VAL A 338 -3.88 15.19 -3.97
C VAL A 338 -4.58 15.12 -2.60
N ASP A 339 -3.84 15.35 -1.52
CA ASP A 339 -4.40 15.34 -0.15
C ASP A 339 -5.56 16.35 0.00
N GLU A 340 -5.39 17.57 -0.49
CA GLU A 340 -6.37 18.65 -0.36
C GLU A 340 -7.52 18.53 -1.37
N LYS A 341 -7.21 18.33 -2.65
CA LYS A 341 -8.20 18.43 -3.72
C LYS A 341 -8.97 17.14 -3.92
N ILE A 342 -8.36 15.98 -3.64
CA ILE A 342 -8.97 14.67 -3.86
C ILE A 342 -9.38 14.04 -2.53
N LEU A 343 -8.42 13.81 -1.64
CA LEU A 343 -8.64 13.02 -0.43
C LEU A 343 -9.29 13.80 0.71
N LYS A 344 -9.39 15.14 0.58
CA LYS A 344 -9.97 16.04 1.59
C LYS A 344 -9.35 15.85 2.98
N ARG A 345 -8.05 15.63 3.03
CA ARG A 345 -7.30 15.33 4.26
C ARG A 345 -6.14 16.30 4.48
N ARG A 346 -5.69 16.38 5.73
CA ARG A 346 -4.40 17.01 6.08
C ARG A 346 -3.29 15.95 6.07
N HIS A 347 -2.06 16.38 5.83
CA HIS A 347 -0.89 15.50 5.65
C HIS A 347 -0.75 14.38 6.71
N ASN A 348 -0.92 14.70 7.99
CA ASN A 348 -0.78 13.76 9.12
C ASN A 348 -2.11 13.18 9.64
N GLN A 349 -3.17 13.21 8.85
CA GLN A 349 -4.48 12.69 9.23
C GLN A 349 -4.93 11.62 8.24
N VAL A 350 -5.64 10.60 8.73
CA VAL A 350 -6.29 9.63 7.86
C VAL A 350 -7.24 10.32 6.88
N ALA A 351 -7.36 9.81 5.66
CA ALA A 351 -8.35 10.29 4.72
C ALA A 351 -9.76 10.08 5.30
N PRO A 352 -10.61 11.12 5.36
CA PRO A 352 -11.98 10.95 5.84
C PRO A 352 -12.80 10.11 4.85
N GLY A 353 -13.59 9.19 5.39
CA GLY A 353 -14.71 8.55 4.70
C GLY A 353 -16.00 8.75 5.50
N ALA A 354 -17.11 8.18 5.05
CA ALA A 354 -18.41 8.29 5.74
C ALA A 354 -18.38 7.76 7.18
N TRP A 355 -17.46 6.84 7.49
CA TRP A 355 -17.23 6.33 8.82
C TRP A 355 -16.69 7.38 9.81
N CYS A 356 -16.14 8.52 9.35
CA CYS A 356 -15.59 9.56 10.21
C CYS A 356 -16.67 10.58 10.63
N THR A 357 -17.14 10.50 11.87
CA THR A 357 -18.26 11.33 12.37
C THR A 357 -17.83 12.45 13.31
N GLY A 358 -16.54 12.57 13.63
CA GLY A 358 -16.04 13.60 14.55
C GLY A 358 -16.10 15.00 13.94
N GLN A 359 -16.37 16.00 14.77
CA GLN A 359 -16.27 17.39 14.34
C GLN A 359 -14.79 17.78 14.18
N GLU A 360 -14.44 18.40 13.06
CA GLU A 360 -13.06 18.82 12.79
C GLU A 360 -12.66 19.94 13.77
N SER A 361 -11.64 19.70 14.58
CA SER A 361 -11.04 20.73 15.42
C SER A 361 -9.57 20.94 15.04
N TRP A 362 -8.95 22.01 15.54
CA TRP A 362 -7.52 22.21 15.37
C TRP A 362 -6.76 20.97 15.88
N LEU A 363 -7.09 20.51 17.09
CA LEU A 363 -6.36 19.51 17.87
C LEU A 363 -6.74 18.06 17.55
N THR A 364 -7.95 17.83 17.05
CA THR A 364 -8.50 16.51 16.77
C THR A 364 -9.00 16.42 15.34
N GLY A 365 -8.47 15.44 14.59
CA GLY A 365 -8.92 15.17 13.22
C GLY A 365 -10.35 14.61 13.20
N ARG A 366 -11.03 14.77 12.06
CA ARG A 366 -12.42 14.34 11.81
C ARG A 366 -12.67 12.86 12.14
N CYS A 367 -11.64 12.01 12.01
CA CYS A 367 -11.72 10.56 12.25
C CYS A 367 -11.29 10.13 13.66
N SER A 368 -11.34 11.03 14.64
CA SER A 368 -11.11 10.69 16.06
C SER A 368 -12.33 10.05 16.73
N GLN A 369 -13.50 10.22 16.11
CA GLN A 369 -14.76 9.56 16.43
C GLN A 369 -15.30 8.93 15.15
N TRP A 370 -15.96 7.79 15.28
CA TRP A 370 -16.45 7.02 14.14
C TRP A 370 -17.90 6.58 14.27
N GLY A 371 -18.54 6.47 13.12
CA GLY A 371 -19.85 5.87 12.90
C GLY A 371 -19.74 4.47 12.33
N ASP A 372 -20.72 4.08 11.53
CA ASP A 372 -20.76 2.77 10.90
C ASP A 372 -19.70 2.65 9.79
N VAL A 373 -18.78 1.71 9.97
CA VAL A 373 -17.70 1.39 9.02
C VAL A 373 -18.20 0.74 7.72
N ASN A 374 -19.48 0.41 7.61
CA ASN A 374 -20.10 -0.11 6.39
C ASN A 374 -20.74 0.98 5.52
N THR A 375 -20.90 2.20 6.05
CA THR A 375 -21.43 3.31 5.27
C THR A 375 -20.37 3.79 4.28
N ILE A 376 -20.77 4.03 3.03
CA ILE A 376 -19.93 4.59 1.98
C ILE A 376 -20.57 5.89 1.51
N GLU A 377 -19.76 6.94 1.36
CA GLU A 377 -20.16 8.17 0.68
C GLU A 377 -19.22 8.41 -0.52
N PRO A 378 -19.61 7.97 -1.74
CA PRO A 378 -18.76 8.15 -2.92
C PRO A 378 -18.64 9.62 -3.29
N GLY A 379 -17.43 10.04 -3.64
CA GLY A 379 -17.10 11.35 -4.13
C GLY A 379 -17.12 11.45 -5.66
N PRO A 380 -16.59 12.56 -6.22
CA PRO A 380 -16.54 12.76 -7.66
C PRO A 380 -15.65 11.76 -8.41
N GLN A 381 -14.60 11.24 -7.78
CA GLN A 381 -13.65 10.32 -8.43
C GLN A 381 -14.26 8.93 -8.67
N ALA A 382 -15.23 8.50 -7.85
CA ALA A 382 -15.99 7.29 -8.11
C ALA A 382 -16.64 7.28 -9.50
N LYS A 383 -17.14 8.42 -10.00
CA LYS A 383 -17.76 8.50 -11.33
C LYS A 383 -16.76 8.24 -12.45
N ILE A 384 -15.61 8.90 -12.38
CA ILE A 384 -14.54 8.79 -13.39
C ILE A 384 -13.99 7.34 -13.40
N LEU A 385 -13.78 6.75 -12.21
CA LEU A 385 -13.36 5.35 -12.13
C LEU A 385 -14.46 4.40 -12.61
N ALA A 386 -15.74 4.66 -12.31
CA ALA A 386 -16.84 3.80 -12.76
C ALA A 386 -16.91 3.74 -14.30
N GLU A 387 -16.79 4.88 -14.98
CA GLU A 387 -16.74 4.95 -16.45
C GLU A 387 -15.53 4.18 -17.02
N SER A 388 -14.34 4.35 -16.41
CA SER A 388 -13.13 3.59 -16.77
C SER A 388 -13.33 2.08 -16.56
N MET A 389 -13.92 1.69 -15.43
CA MET A 389 -14.18 0.31 -15.07
C MET A 389 -15.19 -0.36 -16.02
N GLU A 390 -16.25 0.35 -16.42
CA GLU A 390 -17.22 -0.15 -17.39
C GLU A 390 -16.55 -0.50 -18.72
N ASN A 391 -15.72 0.40 -19.26
CA ASN A 391 -14.94 0.14 -20.48
C ASN A 391 -14.02 -1.07 -20.33
N LEU A 392 -13.31 -1.18 -19.20
CA LEU A 392 -12.41 -2.32 -18.92
C LEU A 392 -13.17 -3.66 -18.84
N LEU A 393 -14.37 -3.65 -18.25
CA LEU A 393 -15.20 -4.84 -18.14
C LEU A 393 -15.86 -5.21 -19.48
N ASP A 394 -16.22 -4.24 -20.31
CA ASP A 394 -16.72 -4.45 -21.66
C ASP A 394 -15.63 -5.06 -22.57
N ASP A 395 -14.41 -4.53 -22.52
CA ASP A 395 -13.25 -5.11 -23.21
C ASP A 395 -12.98 -6.55 -22.74
N TRP A 396 -13.03 -6.78 -21.42
CA TRP A 396 -12.89 -8.13 -20.86
C TRP A 396 -14.00 -9.09 -21.35
N ASN A 397 -15.26 -8.64 -21.35
CA ASN A 397 -16.41 -9.41 -21.84
C ASN A 397 -16.28 -9.76 -23.34
N SER A 398 -15.71 -8.84 -24.12
CA SER A 398 -15.43 -9.05 -25.55
C SER A 398 -14.27 -10.02 -25.82
N GLN A 399 -13.57 -10.47 -24.77
CA GLN A 399 -12.37 -11.32 -24.82
C GLN A 399 -11.22 -10.69 -25.62
N SER A 400 -11.22 -9.38 -25.86
CA SER A 400 -10.17 -8.68 -26.61
C SER A 400 -8.83 -8.67 -25.87
N SER A 401 -8.87 -8.65 -24.55
CA SER A 401 -7.72 -8.44 -23.66
C SER A 401 -7.39 -9.62 -22.74
N GLN A 402 -7.95 -10.80 -23.03
CA GLN A 402 -7.69 -12.03 -22.26
C GLN A 402 -6.30 -12.62 -22.56
N CYS A 403 -5.90 -13.58 -21.72
CA CYS A 403 -4.66 -14.35 -21.84
C CYS A 403 -4.60 -15.14 -23.16
N LYS A 404 -4.20 -14.46 -24.25
CA LYS A 404 -4.09 -15.00 -25.60
C LYS A 404 -2.64 -15.18 -26.03
#